data_AF-A0A7V3EJC0-F1
#
_entry.id   AF-A0A7V3EJC0-F1
#
_cell.length_a   1.000
_cell.length_b   1.000
_cell.length_c   1.000
_cell.angle_alpha   90.00
_cell.angle_beta   90.00
_cell.angle_gamma   90.00
#
_symmetry.space_group_name_H-M   'P 1'
#
loop_
_entity.id
_entity.type
_entity.pdbx_description
1 polymer ?
#
loop_
_entity_poly.entity_id
_entity_poly.type
_entity_poly.pdbx_seq_one_letter_code
_entity_poly.pdbx_strand_id
1 'polypeptide(L)'
;MNTFPPQEINLAQKMEELKNQLIEGKPKFEDFISTYNMLRKWQREFQSLLNWAAEDQRGKENEKDFQKLFKQVTGWNSSELMETLKRVGYSLKKDQVIKEAFDRQGYRILELIRAGKRDDAFHAILRIFVSAKKDFPSQLMEAFKPFYSNELFKIFLFSFLSSILGKDTNEQ
;
A
#
# COMPACT_ATOMS: atom_id res chain seq x y z
N MET A 1 -7.56 -37.31 15.46
CA MET A 1 -7.09 -36.94 14.10
C MET A 1 -6.48 -35.56 14.20
N ASN A 2 -5.16 -35.48 14.13
CA ASN A 2 -4.45 -34.20 14.14
C ASN A 2 -4.57 -33.55 12.77
N THR A 3 -5.29 -32.44 12.69
CA THR A 3 -5.25 -31.54 11.54
C THR A 3 -3.93 -30.78 11.62
N PHE A 4 -2.94 -31.20 10.83
CA PHE A 4 -1.73 -30.42 10.61
C PHE A 4 -2.14 -29.05 10.03
N PRO A 5 -1.64 -27.92 10.57
CA PRO A 5 -1.81 -26.64 9.90
C PRO A 5 -1.11 -26.70 8.53
N PRO A 6 -1.65 -26.02 7.51
CA PRO A 6 -1.06 -26.01 6.17
C PRO A 6 0.38 -25.50 6.27
N GLN A 7 1.31 -26.24 5.67
CA GLN A 7 2.75 -25.99 5.69
C GLN A 7 3.06 -24.50 5.48
N GLU A 8 3.66 -23.85 6.47
CA GLU A 8 4.28 -22.54 6.29
C GLU A 8 5.35 -22.67 5.21
N ILE A 9 5.07 -22.17 4.01
CA ILE A 9 6.06 -22.16 2.93
C ILE A 9 7.21 -21.26 3.36
N ASN A 10 8.39 -21.84 3.58
CA ASN A 10 9.58 -21.13 4.03
C ASN A 10 10.15 -20.25 2.89
N LEU A 11 10.43 -18.98 3.18
CA LEU A 11 11.02 -18.06 2.20
C LEU A 11 12.32 -18.58 1.60
N ALA A 12 13.16 -19.25 2.40
CA ALA A 12 14.39 -19.85 1.91
C ALA A 12 14.12 -20.90 0.82
N GLN A 13 13.05 -21.69 0.98
CA GLN A 13 12.65 -22.68 -0.02
C GLN A 13 12.21 -22.01 -1.33
N LYS A 14 11.36 -20.97 -1.26
CA LYS A 14 10.95 -20.23 -2.47
C LYS A 14 12.14 -19.58 -3.19
N MET A 15 13.09 -19.03 -2.44
CA MET A 15 14.28 -18.42 -3.04
C MET A 15 15.14 -19.45 -3.77
N GLU A 16 15.29 -20.64 -3.20
CA GLU A 16 16.03 -21.72 -3.86
C GLU A 16 15.29 -22.27 -5.08
N GLU A 17 13.95 -22.37 -5.03
CA GLU A 17 13.11 -22.73 -6.19
C GLU A 17 13.31 -21.74 -7.35
N LEU A 18 13.26 -20.43 -7.09
CA LEU A 18 13.51 -19.41 -8.12
C LEU A 18 14.94 -19.47 -8.67
N LYS A 19 15.94 -19.71 -7.80
CA LYS A 19 17.34 -19.86 -8.21
C LYS A 19 17.54 -21.09 -9.10
N ASN A 20 16.93 -22.21 -8.77
CA ASN A 20 17.00 -23.43 -9.60
C ASN A 20 16.36 -23.19 -10.98
N GLN A 21 15.25 -22.47 -11.06
CA GLN A 21 14.65 -22.11 -12.36
C GLN A 21 15.60 -21.29 -13.24
N LEU A 22 16.40 -20.40 -12.65
CA LEU A 22 17.41 -19.63 -13.38
C LEU A 22 18.58 -20.52 -13.84
N ILE A 23 19.05 -21.43 -12.98
CA ILE A 23 20.12 -22.39 -13.32
C ILE A 23 19.68 -23.31 -14.46
N GLU A 24 18.43 -23.79 -14.42
CA GLU A 24 17.84 -24.66 -15.45
C GLU A 24 17.45 -23.90 -16.74
N GLY A 25 17.58 -22.57 -16.76
CA GLY A 25 17.22 -21.73 -17.91
C GLY A 25 15.72 -21.68 -18.21
N LYS A 26 14.86 -21.97 -17.21
CA LYS A 26 13.40 -22.03 -17.35
C LYS A 26 12.68 -21.16 -16.31
N PRO A 27 12.94 -19.83 -16.26
CA PRO A 27 12.25 -18.95 -15.33
C PRO A 27 10.76 -18.86 -15.63
N LYS A 28 9.93 -19.10 -14.62
CA LYS A 28 8.48 -18.92 -14.69
C LYS A 28 8.08 -17.61 -14.04
N PHE A 29 7.63 -16.65 -14.85
CA PHE A 29 7.30 -15.30 -14.38
C PHE A 29 6.25 -15.32 -13.25
N GLU A 30 5.27 -16.23 -13.32
CA GLU A 30 4.23 -16.39 -12.31
C GLU A 30 4.80 -16.71 -10.93
N ASP A 31 5.87 -17.51 -10.87
CA ASP A 31 6.51 -17.91 -9.61
C ASP A 31 7.24 -16.73 -8.97
N PHE A 32 7.90 -15.89 -9.77
CA PHE A 32 8.52 -14.65 -9.31
C PHE A 32 7.47 -13.66 -8.80
N ILE A 33 6.37 -13.49 -9.52
CA ILE A 33 5.28 -12.60 -9.10
C ILE A 33 4.62 -13.11 -7.82
N SER A 34 4.39 -14.41 -7.69
CA SER A 34 3.83 -14.99 -6.48
C SER A 34 4.74 -14.77 -5.27
N THR A 35 6.05 -14.95 -5.45
CA THR A 35 7.07 -14.77 -4.40
C THR A 35 7.21 -13.31 -4.01
N TYR A 36 7.21 -12.40 -4.98
CA TYR A 36 7.20 -10.95 -4.74
C TYR A 36 5.97 -10.54 -3.91
N ASN A 37 4.77 -11.01 -4.28
CA ASN A 37 3.54 -10.72 -3.53
C ASN A 37 3.57 -11.28 -2.10
N MET A 38 4.17 -12.46 -1.90
CA MET A 38 4.34 -13.06 -0.57
C MET A 38 5.29 -12.25 0.30
N LEU A 39 6.46 -11.88 -0.21
CA LEU A 39 7.42 -11.02 0.48
C LEU A 39 6.79 -9.71 0.94
N ARG A 40 6.03 -9.09 0.04
CA ARG A 40 5.31 -7.86 0.32
C ARG A 40 4.30 -8.02 1.46
N LYS A 41 3.55 -9.13 1.46
CA LYS A 41 2.59 -9.43 2.53
C LYS A 41 3.32 -9.55 3.88
N TRP A 42 4.42 -10.29 3.94
CA TRP A 42 5.22 -10.43 5.16
C TRP A 42 5.84 -9.12 5.63
N GLN A 43 6.30 -8.26 4.72
CA GLN A 43 6.80 -6.93 5.07
C GLN A 43 5.73 -6.06 5.75
N ARG A 44 4.47 -6.14 5.28
CA ARG A 44 3.34 -5.41 5.90
C ARG A 44 2.94 -5.99 7.25
N GLU A 45 2.92 -7.31 7.36
CA GLU A 45 2.66 -8.00 8.63
C GLU A 45 3.74 -7.64 9.66
N PHE A 46 5.01 -7.66 9.26
CA PHE A 46 6.13 -7.25 10.11
C PHE A 46 6.01 -5.78 10.54
N GLN A 47 5.68 -4.86 9.62
CA GLN A 47 5.41 -3.46 9.98
C GLN A 47 4.29 -3.35 11.01
N SER A 48 3.22 -4.14 10.86
CA SER A 48 2.08 -4.13 11.80
C SER A 48 2.50 -4.63 13.18
N LEU A 49 3.26 -5.72 13.26
CA LEU A 49 3.82 -6.24 14.52
C LEU A 49 4.75 -5.23 15.19
N LEU A 50 5.59 -4.54 14.41
CA LEU A 50 6.44 -3.47 14.92
C LEU A 50 5.64 -2.29 15.45
N ASN A 51 4.51 -1.94 14.82
CA ASN A 51 3.62 -0.92 15.35
C ASN A 51 3.09 -1.32 16.73
N TRP A 52 2.59 -2.55 16.86
CA TRP A 52 2.14 -3.08 18.15
C TRP A 52 3.25 -3.04 19.20
N ALA A 53 4.47 -3.48 18.85
CA ALA A 53 5.61 -3.47 19.77
C ALA A 53 6.05 -2.05 20.15
N ALA A 54 5.98 -1.10 19.22
CA ALA A 54 6.33 0.31 19.47
C ALA A 54 5.27 1.06 20.32
N GLU A 55 4.02 0.59 20.30
CA GLU A 55 2.91 1.14 21.09
C GLU A 55 2.68 0.39 22.42
N ASP A 56 3.28 -0.80 22.61
CA ASP A 56 3.10 -1.62 23.81
C ASP A 56 3.80 -1.02 25.03
N GLN A 57 3.01 -0.60 26.01
CA GLN A 57 3.49 0.05 27.23
C GLN A 57 4.04 -0.92 28.29
N ARG A 58 3.95 -2.24 28.05
CA ARG A 58 4.37 -3.28 29.02
C ARG A 58 5.86 -3.57 28.99
N GLY A 59 6.59 -3.21 27.92
CA GLY A 59 8.00 -3.54 27.70
C GLY A 59 8.87 -2.32 27.38
N LYS A 60 8.97 -1.37 28.32
CA LYS A 60 9.60 -0.04 28.10
C LYS A 60 11.12 -0.05 27.88
N GLU A 61 11.81 -1.14 28.20
CA GLU A 61 13.28 -1.21 28.13
C GLU A 61 13.79 -1.01 26.69
N ASN A 62 13.06 -1.51 25.70
CA ASN A 62 13.45 -1.46 24.27
C ASN A 62 12.52 -0.57 23.42
N GLU A 63 11.67 0.26 24.05
CA GLU A 63 10.67 1.09 23.35
C GLU A 63 11.30 1.94 22.24
N LYS A 64 12.43 2.59 22.54
CA LYS A 64 13.14 3.45 21.58
C LYS A 64 13.68 2.67 20.38
N ASP A 65 14.14 1.44 20.59
CA ASP A 65 14.68 0.58 19.54
C ASP A 65 13.56 0.07 18.63
N PHE A 66 12.42 -0.34 19.20
CA PHE A 66 11.23 -0.68 18.42
C PHE A 66 10.71 0.51 17.61
N GLN A 67 10.64 1.71 18.21
CA GLN A 67 10.25 2.92 17.48
C GLN A 67 11.21 3.26 16.34
N LYS A 68 12.53 3.09 16.55
CA LYS A 68 13.53 3.32 15.51
C LYS A 68 13.38 2.32 14.36
N LEU A 69 13.24 1.03 14.67
CA LEU A 69 13.06 -0.02 13.67
C LEU A 69 11.74 0.15 12.91
N PHE A 70 10.66 0.47 13.61
CA PHE A 70 9.36 0.78 13.01
C PHE A 70 9.46 1.93 12.01
N LYS A 71 10.13 3.03 12.38
CA LYS A 71 10.36 4.18 11.48
C LYS A 71 11.15 3.77 10.24
N GLN A 72 12.18 2.94 10.39
CA GLN A 72 12.95 2.43 9.26
C GLN A 72 12.04 1.61 8.34
N VAL A 73 11.41 0.54 8.83
CA VAL A 73 10.54 -0.35 8.04
C VAL A 73 9.42 0.42 7.35
N THR A 74 8.77 1.34 8.06
CA THR A 74 7.71 2.20 7.49
C THR A 74 8.24 3.07 6.36
N GLY A 75 9.46 3.62 6.49
CA GLY A 75 10.13 4.38 5.42
C GLY A 75 10.35 3.55 4.15
N TRP A 76 10.85 2.31 4.28
CA TRP A 76 11.03 1.41 3.13
C TRP A 76 9.69 1.06 2.47
N ASN A 77 8.67 0.75 3.27
CA ASN A 77 7.34 0.39 2.78
C ASN A 77 6.59 1.59 2.16
N SER A 78 6.94 2.82 2.54
CA SER A 78 6.33 4.05 2.02
C SER A 78 6.58 4.25 0.53
N SER A 79 7.81 3.99 0.06
CA SER A 79 8.13 4.10 -1.37
C SER A 79 7.33 3.10 -2.22
N GLU A 80 7.18 1.87 -1.72
CA GLU A 80 6.39 0.85 -2.40
C GLU A 80 4.89 1.18 -2.41
N LEU A 81 4.37 1.71 -1.29
CA LEU A 81 3.00 2.16 -1.18
C LEU A 81 2.73 3.31 -2.17
N MET A 82 3.66 4.27 -2.29
CA MET A 82 3.56 5.38 -3.24
C MET A 82 3.40 4.89 -4.69
N GLU A 83 4.24 3.96 -5.14
CA GLU A 83 4.17 3.39 -6.49
C GLU A 83 2.91 2.54 -6.70
N THR A 84 2.44 1.89 -5.65
CA THR A 84 1.20 1.12 -5.70
C THR A 84 -0.02 2.03 -5.85
N LEU A 85 -0.06 3.14 -5.09
CA LEU A 85 -1.13 4.12 -5.16
C LEU A 85 -1.21 4.79 -6.53
N LYS A 86 -0.05 5.09 -7.14
CA LYS A 86 0.03 5.55 -8.53
C LYS A 86 -0.61 4.55 -9.49
N ARG A 87 -0.27 3.26 -9.38
CA ARG A 87 -0.87 2.19 -10.20
C ARG A 87 -2.38 2.06 -9.97
N VAL A 88 -2.84 2.16 -8.73
CA VAL A 88 -4.27 2.13 -8.38
C VAL A 88 -5.00 3.30 -9.03
N GLY A 89 -4.49 4.52 -8.95
CA GLY A 89 -5.12 5.67 -9.58
C GLY A 89 -5.15 5.57 -11.11
N TYR A 90 -4.07 5.10 -11.76
CA TYR A 90 -4.08 4.80 -13.20
C TYR A 90 -5.10 3.72 -13.59
N SER A 91 -5.23 2.67 -12.78
CA SER A 91 -6.22 1.61 -13.05
C SER A 91 -7.64 2.15 -12.94
N LEU A 92 -7.92 2.95 -11.92
CA LEU A 92 -9.24 3.55 -11.67
C LEU A 92 -9.60 4.64 -12.67
N LYS A 93 -8.60 5.31 -13.25
CA LYS A 93 -8.79 6.29 -14.33
C LYS A 93 -9.56 5.70 -15.52
N LYS A 94 -9.42 4.39 -15.76
CA LYS A 94 -10.11 3.67 -16.84
C LYS A 94 -11.61 3.42 -16.55
N ASP A 95 -12.04 3.57 -15.30
CA ASP A 95 -13.45 3.50 -14.92
C ASP A 95 -14.07 4.89 -15.06
N GLN A 96 -14.94 5.07 -16.05
CA GLN A 96 -15.52 6.37 -16.41
C GLN A 96 -16.28 7.02 -15.23
N VAL A 97 -17.04 6.24 -14.46
CA VAL A 97 -17.85 6.75 -13.34
C VAL A 97 -16.94 7.30 -12.24
N ILE A 98 -15.88 6.54 -11.93
CA ILE A 98 -14.89 6.96 -10.95
C ILE A 98 -14.12 8.18 -11.46
N LYS A 99 -13.66 8.15 -12.71
CA LYS A 99 -12.90 9.24 -13.33
C LYS A 99 -13.67 10.56 -13.31
N GLU A 100 -14.92 10.57 -13.76
CA GLU A 100 -15.77 11.76 -13.74
C GLU A 100 -16.05 12.28 -12.33
N ALA A 101 -16.16 11.39 -11.34
CA ALA A 101 -16.32 11.79 -9.96
C ALA A 101 -15.05 12.46 -9.41
N PHE A 102 -13.87 11.93 -9.74
CA PHE A 102 -12.59 12.56 -9.40
C PHE A 102 -12.35 13.85 -10.18
N ASP A 103 -12.76 13.98 -11.43
CA ASP A 103 -12.62 15.25 -12.17
C ASP A 103 -13.43 16.37 -11.55
N ARG A 104 -14.63 16.05 -11.05
CA ARG A 104 -15.50 17.04 -10.39
C ARG A 104 -15.03 17.42 -8.98
N GLN A 105 -14.47 16.47 -8.23
CA GLN A 105 -14.17 16.68 -6.80
C GLN A 105 -12.67 16.72 -6.48
N GLY A 106 -11.81 16.39 -7.43
CA GLY A 106 -10.38 16.12 -7.25
C GLY A 106 -9.62 17.32 -6.69
N TYR A 107 -9.88 18.53 -7.19
CA TYR A 107 -9.25 19.74 -6.67
C TYR A 107 -9.62 20.05 -5.21
N ARG A 108 -10.90 19.88 -4.85
CA ARG A 108 -11.34 20.01 -3.46
C ARG A 108 -10.67 18.97 -2.56
N ILE A 109 -10.54 17.73 -3.04
CA ILE A 109 -9.85 16.66 -2.30
C ILE A 109 -8.36 17.01 -2.13
N LEU A 110 -7.70 17.53 -3.17
CA LEU A 110 -6.32 18.02 -3.11
C LEU A 110 -6.15 19.12 -2.05
N GLU A 111 -7.10 20.04 -1.92
CA GLU A 111 -7.07 21.09 -0.89
C GLU A 111 -7.15 20.51 0.53
N LEU A 112 -8.04 19.53 0.76
CA LEU A 112 -8.14 18.82 2.04
C LEU A 112 -6.81 18.13 2.40
N ILE A 113 -6.21 17.45 1.43
CA ILE A 113 -4.91 16.79 1.60
C ILE A 113 -3.81 17.81 1.90
N ARG A 114 -3.75 18.91 1.15
CA ARG A 114 -2.77 19.99 1.36
C ARG A 114 -2.87 20.58 2.76
N ALA A 115 -4.10 20.76 3.26
CA ALA A 115 -4.40 21.21 4.61
C ALA A 115 -4.14 20.14 5.70
N GLY A 116 -3.79 18.91 5.34
CA GLY A 116 -3.58 17.81 6.29
C GLY A 116 -4.87 17.26 6.91
N LYS A 117 -6.02 17.57 6.32
CA LYS A 117 -7.34 17.13 6.81
C LYS A 117 -7.61 15.67 6.40
N ARG A 118 -6.93 14.75 7.08
CA ARG A 118 -6.89 13.31 6.76
C ARG A 118 -8.29 12.69 6.72
N ASP A 119 -9.09 12.92 7.76
CA ASP A 119 -10.44 12.34 7.86
C ASP A 119 -11.40 12.93 6.82
N ASP A 120 -11.36 14.25 6.63
CA ASP A 120 -12.16 14.92 5.60
C ASP A 120 -11.81 14.39 4.19
N ALA A 121 -10.52 14.23 3.90
CA ALA A 121 -10.05 13.66 2.64
C ALA A 121 -10.47 12.19 2.48
N PHE A 122 -10.40 11.40 3.56
CA PHE A 122 -10.86 10.01 3.57
C PHE A 122 -12.34 9.94 3.21
N HIS A 123 -13.18 10.70 3.90
CA HIS A 123 -14.62 10.69 3.66
C HIS A 123 -14.99 11.20 2.26
N ALA A 124 -14.27 12.21 1.75
CA ALA A 124 -14.50 12.73 0.40
C ALA A 124 -14.18 11.67 -0.66
N ILE A 125 -13.06 10.95 -0.52
CA ILE A 125 -12.69 9.87 -1.44
C ILE A 125 -13.62 8.66 -1.27
N LEU A 126 -13.91 8.23 -0.04
CA LEU A 126 -14.80 7.10 0.25
C LEU A 126 -16.18 7.30 -0.39
N ARG A 127 -16.72 8.52 -0.32
CA ARG A 127 -18.01 8.86 -0.93
C ARG A 127 -18.03 8.59 -2.43
N ILE A 128 -16.94 8.84 -3.15
CA ILE A 128 -16.85 8.55 -4.58
C ILE A 128 -17.07 7.05 -4.84
N PHE A 129 -16.38 6.19 -4.11
CA PHE A 129 -16.49 4.73 -4.27
C PHE A 129 -17.88 4.22 -3.87
N VAL A 130 -18.41 4.70 -2.75
CA VAL A 130 -19.77 4.33 -2.29
C VAL A 130 -20.82 4.74 -3.31
N SER A 131 -20.77 5.97 -3.84
CA SER A 131 -21.69 6.44 -4.87
C SER A 131 -21.56 5.67 -6.18
N ALA A 132 -20.36 5.21 -6.52
CA ALA A 132 -20.12 4.35 -7.69
C ALA A 132 -20.44 2.86 -7.44
N LYS A 133 -20.87 2.48 -6.22
CA LYS A 133 -21.07 1.08 -5.80
C LYS A 133 -19.83 0.21 -6.03
N LYS A 134 -18.65 0.75 -5.71
CA LYS A 134 -17.35 0.08 -5.84
C LYS A 134 -16.72 -0.11 -4.47
N ASP A 135 -15.93 -1.17 -4.35
CA ASP A 135 -15.12 -1.41 -3.15
C ASP A 135 -14.04 -0.33 -3.00
N PHE A 136 -13.76 0.04 -1.75
CA PHE A 136 -12.69 0.98 -1.45
C PHE A 136 -11.33 0.26 -1.51
N PRO A 137 -10.36 0.73 -2.32
CA PRO A 137 -9.07 0.08 -2.45
C PRO A 137 -8.34 -0.02 -1.11
N SER A 138 -7.92 -1.24 -0.73
CA SER A 138 -7.18 -1.48 0.52
C SER A 138 -5.87 -0.70 0.60
N GLN A 139 -5.25 -0.40 -0.54
CA GLN A 139 -4.02 0.38 -0.63
C GLN A 139 -4.26 1.86 -0.31
N LEU A 140 -5.43 2.40 -0.68
CA LEU A 140 -5.84 3.72 -0.22
C LEU A 140 -6.10 3.69 1.29
N MET A 141 -6.76 2.65 1.80
CA MET A 141 -7.01 2.50 3.24
C MET A 141 -5.70 2.51 4.05
N GLU A 142 -4.66 1.84 3.57
CA GLU A 142 -3.32 1.89 4.17
C GLU A 142 -2.78 3.32 4.27
N ALA A 143 -2.90 4.10 3.20
CA ALA A 143 -2.39 5.47 3.12
C ALA A 143 -3.04 6.44 4.13
N PHE A 144 -4.22 6.09 4.66
CA PHE A 144 -4.94 6.86 5.66
C PHE A 144 -4.63 6.47 7.10
N LYS A 145 -3.81 5.43 7.35
CA LYS A 145 -3.53 5.00 8.73
C LYS A 145 -2.83 6.09 9.54
N PRO A 146 -3.19 6.29 10.83
CA PRO A 146 -2.75 7.42 11.66
C PRO A 146 -1.24 7.44 11.91
N PHE A 147 -0.58 6.27 11.93
CA PHE A 147 0.86 6.18 12.21
C PHE A 147 1.75 6.76 11.11
N TYR A 148 1.22 7.02 9.90
CA TYR A 148 1.94 7.77 8.88
C TYR A 148 1.96 9.26 9.24
N SER A 149 3.11 9.90 9.08
CA SER A 149 3.23 11.36 9.23
C SER A 149 2.33 12.10 8.24
N ASN A 150 2.01 13.36 8.54
CA ASN A 150 1.22 14.18 7.63
C ASN A 150 1.91 14.39 6.27
N GLU A 151 3.24 14.47 6.25
CA GLU A 151 4.03 14.52 5.02
C GLU A 151 3.85 13.26 4.17
N LEU A 152 3.96 12.07 4.77
CA LEU A 152 3.77 10.80 4.05
C LEU A 152 2.34 10.64 3.56
N PHE A 153 1.35 10.95 4.40
CA PHE A 153 -0.05 11.01 4.01
C PHE A 153 -0.26 11.87 2.75
N LYS A 154 0.32 13.09 2.72
CA LYS A 154 0.24 13.99 1.57
C LYS A 154 0.90 13.40 0.33
N ILE A 155 2.12 12.86 0.47
CA ILE A 155 2.87 12.25 -0.65
C ILE A 155 2.08 11.09 -1.27
N PHE A 156 1.55 10.20 -0.44
CA PHE A 156 0.74 9.06 -0.88
C PHE A 156 -0.48 9.50 -1.69
N LEU A 157 -1.22 10.48 -1.16
CA LEU A 157 -2.46 10.94 -1.77
C LEU A 157 -2.21 11.81 -3.00
N PHE A 158 -1.11 12.55 -3.07
CA PHE A 158 -0.68 13.23 -4.29
C PHE A 158 -0.24 12.25 -5.37
N SER A 159 0.48 11.17 -5.02
CA SER A 159 0.83 10.11 -5.96
C SER A 159 -0.44 9.47 -6.56
N PHE A 160 -1.42 9.15 -5.73
CA PHE A 160 -2.72 8.65 -6.18
C PHE A 160 -3.46 9.67 -7.07
N LEU A 161 -3.67 10.90 -6.59
CA LEU A 161 -4.50 11.89 -7.28
C LEU A 161 -3.89 12.37 -8.60
N SER A 162 -2.56 12.52 -8.66
CA SER A 162 -1.89 12.88 -9.92
C SER A 162 -2.11 11.84 -11.01
N SER A 163 -2.13 10.55 -10.65
CA SER A 163 -2.34 9.47 -11.62
C SER A 163 -3.79 9.36 -12.12
N ILE A 164 -4.79 9.66 -11.27
CA ILE A 164 -6.20 9.59 -11.65
C ILE A 164 -6.71 10.87 -12.32
N LEU A 165 -6.17 12.04 -11.94
CA LEU A 165 -6.51 13.34 -12.54
C LEU A 165 -5.67 13.67 -13.78
N GLY A 166 -4.48 13.09 -13.92
CA GLY A 166 -3.58 13.35 -15.03
C GLY A 166 -4.22 13.00 -16.38
N LYS A 167 -3.88 13.75 -17.44
CA LYS A 167 -4.26 13.42 -18.82
C LYS A 167 -3.57 12.14 -19.29
N ASP A 168 -4.15 11.43 -20.25
CA ASP A 168 -3.48 10.24 -20.79
C ASP A 168 -2.21 10.67 -21.52
N THR A 169 -1.08 10.08 -21.16
CA THR A 169 0.24 10.37 -21.74
C THR A 169 0.36 9.92 -23.21
N ASN A 170 -0.73 9.49 -23.84
CA ASN A 170 -0.81 9.09 -25.24
C ASN A 170 -1.34 10.20 -26.17
N GLU A 171 -1.48 11.44 -25.67
CA GLU A 171 -1.73 12.62 -26.50
C GLU A 171 -0.46 13.50 -26.57
N GLN A 172 0.57 12.99 -27.24
CA GLN A 172 1.66 13.77 -27.85
C GLN A 172 2.07 13.15 -29.18
#